data_AF-A0AAD6VFH4-F1
#
_entry.id   AF-A0AAD6VFH4-F1
#
_cell.length_a   1.000
_cell.length_b   1.000
_cell.length_c   1.000
_cell.angle_alpha   90.00
_cell.angle_beta   90.00
_cell.angle_gamma   90.00
#
_symmetry.space_group_name_H-M   'P 1'
#
loop_
_entity.id
_entity.type
_entity.pdbx_description
1 polymer ?
#
loop_
_entity_poly.entity_id
_entity_poly.type
_entity_poly.pdbx_seq_one_letter_code
_entity_poly.pdbx_strand_id
1 'polypeptide(L)'
;DAALGFYRSSIHKDNSLFSTVKEYLAIEKGWLSPYLFASARRPIIPRTMTPDIVFCHGPFLEGDYRVGQTLLAESALMITLCASPPPTPTEEKEEEHHSLSIPKLSSMPSLHNLLRSRPPSPSEPELTHTALPPPPKPRRMVILCVGLKPHRTLWTTSARPGESVINYILLNGCPAIVVPVKVGAPLVAWDTLTLEEMWKVPLPAAEPEVVAQSKFGGIVNVLFEYLDMCVDWDRVVVSVDPANPSEMDGREALKSALGLLVAAVIRSGDSKQVKKEVDKERSGIAMWRIP
;
A
#
# COMPACT_ATOMS: atom_id res chain seq x y z
N ASP A 1 -14.90 2.75 -11.54
CA ASP A 1 -13.98 2.02 -10.65
C ASP A 1 -12.80 2.89 -10.23
N ALA A 2 -11.88 3.25 -11.13
CA ALA A 2 -10.68 4.00 -10.74
C ALA A 2 -10.93 5.36 -10.05
N ALA A 3 -11.90 6.14 -10.52
CA ALA A 3 -12.27 7.41 -9.87
C ALA A 3 -12.92 7.22 -8.48
N LEU A 4 -13.44 6.04 -8.19
CA LEU A 4 -14.11 5.69 -6.93
C LEU A 4 -13.16 5.02 -5.93
N GLY A 5 -11.92 4.72 -6.34
CA GLY A 5 -10.89 4.14 -5.48
C GLY A 5 -11.03 2.64 -5.27
N PHE A 6 -11.62 1.92 -6.22
CA PHE A 6 -11.69 0.47 -6.17
C PHE A 6 -11.55 -0.16 -7.56
N TYR A 7 -11.23 -1.45 -7.58
CA TYR A 7 -11.15 -2.29 -8.75
C TYR A 7 -11.88 -3.60 -8.50
N ARG A 8 -12.55 -4.09 -9.54
CA ARG A 8 -13.18 -5.40 -9.59
C ARG A 8 -12.73 -6.10 -10.87
N SER A 9 -12.23 -7.31 -10.73
CA SER A 9 -11.72 -8.13 -11.82
C SER A 9 -12.82 -8.62 -12.74
N SER A 10 -12.41 -8.95 -13.97
CA SER A 10 -13.27 -9.57 -14.99
C SER A 10 -13.80 -10.96 -14.61
N ILE A 11 -13.24 -11.59 -13.57
CA ILE A 11 -13.62 -12.93 -13.10
C ILE A 11 -15.02 -12.94 -12.48
N HIS A 12 -15.48 -11.80 -11.94
CA HIS A 12 -16.83 -11.66 -11.40
C HIS A 12 -17.86 -11.56 -12.53
N LYS A 13 -18.55 -12.67 -12.83
CA LYS A 13 -19.61 -12.72 -13.86
C LYS A 13 -20.92 -12.01 -13.48
N ASP A 14 -21.05 -11.54 -12.25
CA ASP A 14 -22.30 -10.93 -11.75
C ASP A 14 -22.40 -9.44 -12.11
N ASN A 15 -23.16 -9.19 -13.19
CA ASN A 15 -23.70 -7.86 -13.55
C ASN A 15 -24.84 -7.40 -12.62
N SER A 16 -25.22 -8.20 -11.62
CA SER A 16 -26.35 -7.87 -10.74
C SER A 16 -25.92 -6.97 -9.60
N LEU A 17 -26.18 -5.67 -9.75
CA LEU A 17 -26.12 -4.65 -8.70
C LEU A 17 -27.09 -4.91 -7.52
N PHE A 18 -27.86 -6.01 -7.50
CA PHE A 18 -28.99 -6.20 -6.58
C PHE A 18 -29.11 -7.58 -5.92
N SER A 19 -28.13 -8.48 -6.02
CA SER A 19 -28.35 -9.88 -5.60
C SER A 19 -28.41 -10.13 -4.08
N THR A 20 -28.15 -9.16 -3.19
CA THR A 20 -28.40 -9.44 -1.76
C THR A 20 -28.73 -8.20 -0.92
N VAL A 21 -30.03 -7.91 -0.76
CA VAL A 21 -30.54 -6.92 0.21
C VAL A 21 -30.07 -7.24 1.65
N LYS A 22 -29.79 -8.51 1.93
CA LYS A 22 -29.21 -8.97 3.21
C LYS A 22 -27.76 -8.51 3.42
N GLU A 23 -27.00 -8.30 2.34
CA GLU A 23 -25.63 -7.77 2.38
C GLU A 23 -25.61 -6.23 2.44
N TYR A 24 -26.67 -5.56 1.95
CA TYR A 24 -26.81 -4.10 2.03
C TYR A 24 -26.88 -3.57 3.47
N LEU A 25 -27.36 -4.40 4.40
CA LEU A 25 -27.42 -4.14 5.85
C LEU A 25 -26.26 -4.76 6.63
N ALA A 26 -25.49 -5.67 6.01
CA ALA A 26 -24.27 -6.17 6.61
C ALA A 26 -23.20 -5.08 6.50
N ILE A 27 -22.93 -4.40 7.61
CA ILE A 27 -21.77 -3.49 7.80
C ILE A 27 -20.44 -4.32 7.78
N GLU A 28 -20.50 -5.56 7.32
CA GLU A 28 -19.64 -6.68 7.70
C GLU A 28 -18.82 -7.24 6.53
N LYS A 29 -18.74 -6.53 5.39
CA LYS A 29 -17.79 -6.91 4.35
C LYS A 29 -16.42 -6.40 4.78
N GLY A 30 -15.63 -7.30 5.36
CA GLY A 30 -14.38 -7.09 6.13
C GLY A 30 -13.21 -6.35 5.50
N TRP A 31 -13.46 -5.41 4.59
CA TRP A 31 -12.42 -4.54 4.06
C TRP A 31 -12.34 -3.26 4.90
N LEU A 32 -11.58 -3.31 5.99
CA LEU A 32 -11.15 -2.08 6.65
C LEU A 32 -9.65 -1.97 6.47
N SER A 33 -9.21 -1.29 5.39
CA SER A 33 -7.80 -0.99 5.19
C SER A 33 -7.34 0.00 6.26
N PRO A 34 -6.52 -0.44 7.22
CA PRO A 34 -6.19 0.36 8.39
C PRO A 34 -5.47 1.65 8.05
N TYR A 35 -4.56 1.56 7.07
CA TYR A 35 -3.81 2.69 6.60
C TYR A 35 -4.68 3.72 5.89
N LEU A 36 -5.58 3.28 5.00
CA LEU A 36 -6.50 4.20 4.32
C LEU A 36 -7.42 4.90 5.34
N PHE A 37 -7.94 4.16 6.31
CA PHE A 37 -8.75 4.74 7.38
C PHE A 37 -7.97 5.78 8.22
N ALA A 38 -6.77 5.43 8.69
CA ALA A 38 -5.92 6.30 9.50
C ALA A 38 -5.46 7.56 8.75
N SER A 39 -5.22 7.43 7.44
CA SER A 39 -4.82 8.54 6.56
C SER A 39 -5.99 9.42 6.09
N ALA A 40 -7.20 9.18 6.61
CA ALA A 40 -8.44 9.83 6.19
C ALA A 40 -8.75 9.70 4.68
N ARG A 41 -8.21 8.66 4.03
CA ARG A 41 -8.49 8.33 2.63
C ARG A 41 -9.61 7.30 2.58
N ARG A 42 -10.77 7.70 2.06
CA ARG A 42 -11.96 6.85 2.01
C ARG A 42 -12.44 6.69 0.56
N PRO A 43 -12.18 5.54 -0.06
CA PRO A 43 -12.79 5.16 -1.32
C PRO A 43 -14.31 5.17 -1.21
N ILE A 44 -14.97 5.60 -2.28
CA ILE A 44 -16.43 5.68 -2.34
C ILE A 44 -16.92 4.41 -3.03
N ILE A 45 -17.05 3.34 -2.26
CA ILE A 45 -17.48 2.04 -2.76
C ILE A 45 -19.00 1.91 -2.62
N PRO A 46 -19.76 1.72 -3.71
CA PRO A 46 -21.18 1.44 -3.63
C PRO A 46 -21.45 0.19 -2.79
N ARG A 47 -22.47 0.20 -1.94
CA ARG A 47 -22.81 -0.93 -1.05
C ARG A 47 -23.10 -2.24 -1.79
N THR A 48 -23.52 -2.13 -3.05
CA THR A 48 -23.83 -3.25 -3.93
C THR A 48 -22.59 -3.88 -4.57
N MET A 49 -21.41 -3.28 -4.38
CA MET A 49 -20.17 -3.70 -4.99
C MET A 49 -19.27 -4.43 -3.99
N THR A 50 -18.69 -5.54 -4.41
CA THR A 50 -17.59 -6.23 -3.72
C THR A 50 -16.31 -6.00 -4.52
N PRO A 51 -15.46 -5.04 -4.11
CA PRO A 51 -14.21 -4.80 -4.80
C PRO A 51 -13.20 -5.91 -4.49
N ASP A 52 -12.33 -6.21 -5.45
CA ASP A 52 -11.17 -7.07 -5.23
C ASP A 52 -10.01 -6.26 -4.66
N ILE A 53 -9.80 -5.05 -5.16
CA ILE A 53 -8.71 -4.18 -4.71
C ILE A 53 -9.25 -2.79 -4.45
N VAL A 54 -8.81 -2.19 -3.35
CA VAL A 54 -9.19 -0.85 -2.91
C VAL A 54 -7.95 0.02 -2.89
N PHE A 55 -8.01 1.21 -3.47
CA PHE A 55 -6.84 2.06 -3.66
C PHE A 55 -7.15 3.55 -3.61
N CYS A 56 -6.11 4.35 -3.45
CA CYS A 56 -6.20 5.81 -3.45
C CYS A 56 -5.09 6.43 -4.29
N HIS A 57 -5.43 7.44 -5.08
CA HIS A 57 -4.46 8.26 -5.82
C HIS A 57 -3.99 9.49 -5.03
N GLY A 58 -4.72 9.88 -3.98
CA GLY A 58 -4.42 11.04 -3.15
C GLY A 58 -5.40 11.19 -1.99
N PRO A 59 -5.28 12.27 -1.18
CA PRO A 59 -4.17 13.24 -1.19
C PRO A 59 -2.83 12.57 -0.85
N PHE A 60 -1.72 13.06 -1.40
CA PHE A 60 -0.38 12.56 -1.06
C PHE A 60 -0.01 12.98 0.37
N LEU A 61 0.52 12.04 1.16
CA LEU A 61 1.08 12.30 2.48
C LEU A 61 2.58 12.03 2.42
N GLU A 62 3.38 12.86 3.09
CA GLU A 62 4.84 12.70 3.14
C GLU A 62 5.26 11.30 3.62
N GLY A 63 4.45 10.70 4.49
CA GLY A 63 4.66 9.35 4.99
C GLY A 63 4.43 8.21 4.00
N ASP A 64 3.75 8.42 2.86
CA ASP A 64 3.40 7.34 1.93
C ASP A 64 4.64 6.63 1.38
N TYR A 65 5.58 7.44 0.87
CA TYR A 65 6.83 6.94 0.31
C TYR A 65 7.72 6.36 1.40
N ARG A 66 7.78 7.01 2.57
CA ARG A 66 8.57 6.51 3.70
C ARG A 66 8.11 5.13 4.13
N VAL A 67 6.80 4.91 4.26
CA VAL A 67 6.25 3.59 4.61
C VAL A 67 6.65 2.55 3.58
N GLY A 68 6.41 2.79 2.29
CA GLY A 68 6.78 1.84 1.24
C GLY A 68 8.28 1.54 1.18
N GLN A 69 9.13 2.56 1.34
CA GLN A 69 10.59 2.42 1.37
C GLN A 69 11.07 1.65 2.59
N THR A 70 10.54 1.94 3.78
CA THR A 70 10.88 1.21 5.01
C THR A 70 10.44 -0.25 4.92
N LEU A 71 9.21 -0.52 4.46
CA LEU A 71 8.73 -1.89 4.28
C LEU A 71 9.61 -2.66 3.30
N LEU A 72 10.05 -2.01 2.21
CA LEU A 72 10.97 -2.63 1.26
C LEU A 72 12.35 -2.89 1.88
N ALA A 73 12.91 -1.93 2.60
CA ALA A 73 14.23 -2.06 3.22
C ALA A 73 14.27 -3.17 4.29
N GLU A 74 13.17 -3.34 5.04
CA GLU A 74 13.03 -4.37 6.06
C GLU A 74 12.56 -5.73 5.51
N SER A 75 12.30 -5.83 4.20
CA SER A 75 11.85 -7.08 3.57
C SER A 75 13.00 -8.09 3.46
N ALA A 76 12.80 -9.28 4.01
CA ALA A 76 13.81 -10.34 4.00
C ALA A 76 14.10 -10.91 2.61
N LEU A 77 13.10 -10.93 1.72
CA LEU A 77 13.18 -11.47 0.37
C LEU A 77 12.61 -10.45 -0.62
N MET A 78 13.29 -10.24 -1.74
CA MET A 78 12.91 -9.25 -2.74
C MET A 78 13.00 -9.82 -4.16
N ILE A 79 11.93 -9.64 -4.93
CA ILE A 79 11.89 -9.91 -6.37
C ILE A 79 11.75 -8.56 -7.08
N THR A 80 12.82 -8.09 -7.72
CA THR A 80 12.86 -6.78 -8.36
C THR A 80 12.78 -6.94 -9.88
N LEU A 81 11.73 -6.39 -10.49
CA LEU A 81 11.49 -6.42 -11.94
C LEU A 81 11.76 -5.06 -12.61
N CYS A 82 12.63 -4.24 -12.01
CA CYS A 82 13.02 -2.93 -12.52
C CYS A 82 14.46 -2.59 -12.14
N ALA A 83 15.05 -1.64 -12.86
CA ALA A 83 16.37 -1.13 -12.51
C ALA A 83 16.36 -0.46 -11.12
N SER A 84 17.45 -0.63 -10.37
CA SER A 84 17.67 0.12 -9.13
C SER A 84 17.69 1.61 -9.43
N PRO A 85 17.11 2.47 -8.57
CA PRO A 85 17.29 3.91 -8.70
C PRO A 85 18.79 4.25 -8.70
N PRO A 86 19.20 5.27 -9.47
CA PRO A 86 20.58 5.76 -9.40
C PRO A 86 20.88 6.18 -7.95
N PRO A 87 22.10 5.95 -7.46
CA PRO A 87 22.48 6.39 -6.12
C PRO A 87 22.23 7.91 -6.03
N THR A 88 21.53 8.33 -4.98
CA THR A 88 21.39 9.76 -4.67
C THR A 88 22.81 10.33 -4.61
N PRO A 89 23.12 11.42 -5.33
CA PRO A 89 24.40 12.08 -5.16
C PRO A 89 24.57 12.34 -3.66
N THR A 90 25.67 11.86 -3.10
CA THR A 90 26.07 12.17 -1.74
C THR A 90 26.21 13.68 -1.69
N GLU A 91 25.20 14.38 -1.19
CA GLU A 91 25.39 15.74 -0.72
C GLU A 91 26.47 15.62 0.35
N GLU A 92 27.69 16.06 0.00
CA GLU A 92 28.71 16.38 0.96
C GLU A 92 28.04 17.28 1.99
N LYS A 93 27.83 16.76 3.20
CA LYS A 93 27.47 17.59 4.33
C LYS A 93 28.64 18.57 4.49
N GLU A 94 28.49 19.77 3.95
CA GLU A 94 29.24 20.91 4.45
C GLU A 94 28.97 20.95 5.95
N GLU A 95 30.04 20.77 6.73
CA GLU A 95 29.99 20.94 8.18
C GLU A 95 29.68 22.42 8.46
N GLU A 96 28.40 22.78 8.52
CA GLU A 96 27.98 24.03 9.12
C GLU A 96 28.30 23.97 10.61
N HIS A 97 29.43 24.58 10.98
CA HIS A 97 29.73 24.94 12.35
C HIS A 97 28.63 25.88 12.89
N HIS A 98 27.58 25.32 13.47
CA HIS A 98 26.62 26.07 14.28
C HIS A 98 27.32 26.55 15.56
N SER A 99 27.90 27.74 15.50
CA SER A 99 28.26 28.50 16.70
C SER A 99 26.96 28.92 17.42
N LEU A 100 26.77 28.38 18.62
CA LEU A 100 25.66 28.75 19.51
C LEU A 100 25.90 30.17 20.05
N SER A 101 25.49 31.19 19.28
CA SER A 101 25.39 32.56 19.78
C SER A 101 24.07 32.76 20.51
N ILE A 102 24.13 32.78 21.84
CA ILE A 102 23.04 33.11 22.77
C ILE A 102 22.65 34.59 22.58
N PRO A 103 21.41 34.94 22.21
CA PRO A 103 20.96 36.33 22.23
C PRO A 103 20.63 36.76 23.67
N LYS A 104 21.23 37.87 24.09
CA LYS A 104 21.01 38.52 25.39
C LYS A 104 19.55 38.93 25.55
N LEU A 105 18.92 38.45 26.63
CA LEU A 105 17.64 38.92 27.14
C LEU A 105 17.78 40.35 27.68
N SER A 106 17.20 41.32 26.97
CA SER A 106 16.87 42.63 27.55
C SER A 106 15.68 43.24 26.83
N SER A 107 14.50 43.11 27.43
CA SER A 107 13.42 44.12 27.54
C SER A 107 12.05 43.43 27.62
N MET A 108 11.49 43.35 28.83
CA MET A 108 10.06 43.14 29.00
C MET A 108 9.32 44.45 28.69
N PRO A 109 8.15 44.41 28.04
CA PRO A 109 7.12 45.42 28.22
C PRO A 109 5.97 44.89 29.09
N SER A 110 5.49 45.82 29.90
CA SER A 110 4.45 45.72 30.94
C SER A 110 3.07 45.30 30.40
N LEU A 111 2.37 44.48 31.18
CA LEU A 111 0.97 44.14 31.02
C LEU A 111 0.07 45.28 31.50
N HIS A 112 -0.68 45.90 30.59
CA HIS A 112 -1.92 46.57 30.93
C HIS A 112 -3.05 46.17 29.96
N ASN A 113 -4.15 45.72 30.57
CA ASN A 113 -5.45 45.49 29.96
C ASN A 113 -5.94 46.71 29.18
N LEU A 114 -6.58 46.51 28.03
CA LEU A 114 -7.83 47.18 27.63
C LEU A 114 -8.42 46.56 26.34
N LEU A 115 -9.73 46.39 26.38
CA LEU A 115 -10.62 45.83 25.35
C LEU A 115 -10.47 46.50 23.97
N ARG A 116 -10.37 45.72 22.88
CA ARG A 116 -11.00 46.07 21.58
C ARG A 116 -10.97 44.96 20.52
N SER A 117 -12.17 44.64 20.04
CA SER A 117 -12.55 44.20 18.69
C SER A 117 -11.70 43.15 17.94
N ARG A 118 -12.31 41.97 17.81
CA ARG A 118 -12.08 40.91 16.83
C ARG A 118 -11.80 41.49 15.42
N PRO A 119 -10.62 41.29 14.80
CA PRO A 119 -10.48 41.51 13.37
C PRO A 119 -11.26 40.43 12.61
N PRO A 120 -11.93 40.77 11.49
CA PRO A 120 -12.64 39.80 10.68
C PRO A 120 -11.66 38.74 10.16
N SER A 121 -12.11 37.49 10.15
CA SER A 121 -11.40 36.32 9.66
C SER A 121 -10.67 36.62 8.34
N PRO A 122 -9.40 36.21 8.17
CA PRO A 122 -8.83 36.17 6.85
C PRO A 122 -9.70 35.23 6.00
N SER A 123 -10.05 35.73 4.83
CA SER A 123 -10.66 35.03 3.70
C SER A 123 -10.31 33.54 3.66
N GLU A 124 -11.31 32.73 3.28
CA GLU A 124 -11.15 31.34 2.85
C GLU A 124 -9.80 31.17 2.13
N PRO A 125 -8.97 30.19 2.51
CA PRO A 125 -7.81 29.90 1.70
C PRO A 125 -8.37 29.50 0.34
N GLU A 126 -8.17 30.35 -0.67
CA GLU A 126 -8.26 29.94 -2.05
C GLU A 126 -7.53 28.59 -2.13
N LEU A 127 -8.29 27.54 -2.48
CA LEU A 127 -7.76 26.24 -2.87
C LEU A 127 -6.95 26.47 -4.14
N THR A 128 -5.81 27.13 -3.99
CA THR A 128 -4.69 27.07 -4.91
C THR A 128 -4.31 25.61 -4.88
N HIS A 129 -4.82 24.88 -5.87
CA HIS A 129 -4.35 23.56 -6.22
C HIS A 129 -2.83 23.68 -6.38
N THR A 130 -2.11 23.48 -5.29
CA THR A 130 -0.66 23.44 -5.29
C THR A 130 -0.34 22.32 -6.26
N ALA A 131 0.17 22.67 -7.43
CA ALA A 131 0.54 21.68 -8.42
C ALA A 131 1.45 20.68 -7.71
N LEU A 132 1.00 19.44 -7.62
CA LEU A 132 1.77 18.39 -6.96
C LEU A 132 3.17 18.41 -7.58
N PRO A 133 4.25 18.37 -6.77
CA PRO A 133 5.59 18.28 -7.31
C PRO A 133 5.63 17.11 -8.31
N PRO A 134 6.32 17.26 -9.46
CA PRO A 134 6.36 16.21 -10.46
C PRO A 134 6.81 14.91 -9.77
N PRO A 135 6.10 13.80 -9.97
CA PRO A 135 6.33 12.60 -9.19
C PRO A 135 7.78 12.17 -9.36
N PRO A 136 8.51 11.89 -8.26
CA PRO A 136 9.90 11.49 -8.32
C PRO A 136 10.06 10.30 -9.27
N LYS A 137 11.10 10.37 -10.11
CA LYS A 137 11.50 9.31 -11.03
C LYS A 137 12.72 8.61 -10.42
N PRO A 138 12.78 7.27 -10.40
CA PRO A 138 11.90 6.31 -11.07
C PRO A 138 10.69 5.82 -10.26
N ARG A 139 9.46 6.01 -10.77
CA ARG A 139 8.25 5.46 -10.12
C ARG A 139 8.26 3.94 -10.12
N ARG A 140 8.15 3.36 -8.92
CA ARG A 140 8.01 1.93 -8.69
C ARG A 140 6.86 1.67 -7.72
N MET A 141 6.43 0.43 -7.64
CA MET A 141 5.47 -0.01 -6.65
C MET A 141 6.00 -1.26 -5.97
N VAL A 142 5.93 -1.28 -4.65
CA VAL A 142 6.25 -2.44 -3.83
C VAL A 142 4.94 -3.13 -3.50
N ILE A 143 4.87 -4.43 -3.77
CA ILE A 143 3.75 -5.31 -3.47
C ILE A 143 4.25 -6.31 -2.43
N LEU A 144 3.60 -6.38 -1.28
CA LEU A 144 4.02 -7.28 -0.21
C LEU A 144 2.84 -7.74 0.64
N CYS A 145 3.03 -8.86 1.36
CA CYS A 145 2.13 -9.28 2.40
C CYS A 145 2.45 -8.53 3.70
N VAL A 146 1.46 -7.85 4.26
CA VAL A 146 1.60 -7.07 5.48
C VAL A 146 0.71 -7.64 6.58
N GLY A 147 1.35 -8.10 7.65
CA GLY A 147 0.69 -8.39 8.91
C GLY A 147 0.47 -7.12 9.71
N LEU A 148 -0.67 -7.02 10.38
CA LEU A 148 -1.00 -5.93 11.28
C LEU A 148 -0.98 -6.42 12.71
N LYS A 149 -0.17 -5.75 13.54
CA LYS A 149 -0.14 -6.00 14.98
C LYS A 149 -0.97 -4.94 15.68
N PRO A 150 -1.96 -5.31 16.50
CA PRO A 150 -2.65 -4.35 17.34
C PRO A 150 -1.67 -3.58 18.21
N HIS A 151 -1.73 -2.24 18.20
CA HIS A 151 -0.90 -1.40 19.08
C HIS A 151 -1.38 -1.50 20.55
N ARG A 152 -2.66 -1.90 20.76
CA ARG A 152 -3.31 -2.30 22.04
C ARG A 152 -4.48 -3.27 21.78
N THR A 153 -5.68 -3.04 22.31
CA THR A 153 -6.93 -3.73 21.94
C THR A 153 -7.43 -3.35 20.54
N LEU A 154 -7.04 -2.18 20.03
CA LEU A 154 -7.37 -1.69 18.70
C LEU A 154 -6.09 -1.48 17.87
N TRP A 155 -6.23 -1.61 16.55
CA TRP A 155 -5.15 -1.64 15.56
C TRP A 155 -4.66 -0.25 15.13
N THR A 156 -5.47 0.79 15.32
CA THR A 156 -5.05 2.20 15.29
C THR A 156 -5.40 2.85 16.62
N THR A 157 -4.42 2.99 17.50
CA THR A 157 -4.54 3.85 18.68
C THR A 157 -3.26 4.63 18.83
N SER A 158 -3.35 5.96 18.89
CA SER A 158 -2.27 6.79 19.44
C SER A 158 -2.69 7.33 20.80
N ALA A 159 -1.72 7.55 21.69
CA ALA A 159 -1.94 8.31 22.91
C ALA A 159 -2.08 9.82 22.63
N ARG A 160 -1.68 10.28 21.44
CA ARG A 160 -1.70 11.68 21.04
C ARG A 160 -2.94 11.98 20.20
N PRO A 161 -3.71 13.03 20.53
CA PRO A 161 -4.81 13.48 19.69
C PRO A 161 -4.33 13.77 18.25
N GLY A 162 -5.07 13.29 17.25
CA GLY A 162 -4.76 13.52 15.84
C GLY A 162 -3.69 12.60 15.23
N GLU A 163 -3.18 11.61 15.98
CA GLU A 163 -2.21 10.64 15.48
C GLU A 163 -2.80 9.22 15.48
N SER A 164 -2.30 8.36 14.60
CA SER A 164 -2.61 6.93 14.58
C SER A 164 -1.33 6.14 14.42
N VAL A 165 -1.08 5.17 15.32
CA VAL A 165 0.07 4.28 15.26
C VAL A 165 -0.40 2.94 14.71
N ILE A 166 0.26 2.47 13.65
CA ILE A 166 0.03 1.16 13.02
C ILE A 166 1.36 0.40 13.06
N ASN A 167 1.33 -0.83 13.54
CA ASN A 167 2.49 -1.71 13.54
C ASN A 167 2.37 -2.73 12.41
N TYR A 168 3.33 -2.68 11.48
CA TYR A 168 3.45 -3.65 10.40
C TYR A 168 4.38 -4.80 10.80
N ILE A 169 3.98 -6.03 10.48
CA ILE A 169 4.80 -7.25 10.59
C ILE A 169 5.04 -7.75 9.17
N LEU A 170 6.30 -7.87 8.80
CA LEU A 170 6.71 -8.54 7.58
C LEU A 170 6.90 -10.03 7.86
N LEU A 171 6.42 -10.87 6.93
CA LEU A 171 6.54 -12.31 7.03
C LEU A 171 7.77 -12.74 6.24
N ASN A 172 8.81 -13.23 6.91
CA ASN A 172 10.09 -13.58 6.26
C ASN A 172 9.96 -14.57 5.08
N GLY A 173 8.93 -15.40 5.06
CA GLY A 173 8.65 -16.33 3.96
C GLY A 173 7.96 -15.70 2.75
N CYS A 174 7.44 -14.46 2.86
CA CYS A 174 6.74 -13.75 1.80
C CYS A 174 7.70 -12.78 1.11
N PRO A 175 7.93 -12.90 -0.21
CA PRO A 175 8.77 -11.95 -0.94
C PRO A 175 8.06 -10.60 -1.12
N ALA A 176 8.81 -9.51 -1.08
CA ALA A 176 8.37 -8.23 -1.62
C ALA A 176 8.65 -8.19 -3.12
N ILE A 177 7.66 -7.79 -3.92
CA ILE A 177 7.79 -7.66 -5.38
C ILE A 177 7.88 -6.17 -5.72
N VAL A 178 8.87 -5.78 -6.52
CA VAL A 178 9.06 -4.39 -6.95
C VAL A 178 8.88 -4.30 -8.46
N VAL A 179 7.92 -3.49 -8.89
CA VAL A 179 7.60 -3.29 -10.32
C VAL A 179 7.71 -1.83 -10.73
N PRO A 180 8.08 -1.52 -11.98
CA PRO A 180 7.99 -0.16 -12.50
C PRO A 180 6.53 0.18 -12.80
N VAL A 181 6.08 1.40 -12.48
CA VAL A 181 4.67 1.80 -12.65
C VAL A 181 4.48 3.06 -13.49
N LYS A 182 3.34 3.07 -14.20
CA LYS A 182 2.90 4.14 -15.10
C LYS A 182 2.56 5.42 -14.33
N VAL A 183 2.53 6.54 -15.05
CA VAL A 183 1.94 7.77 -14.52
C VAL A 183 0.44 7.53 -14.32
N GLY A 184 -0.07 7.80 -13.11
CA GLY A 184 -1.46 7.53 -12.74
C GLY A 184 -1.66 6.27 -11.91
N ALA A 185 -0.64 5.43 -11.72
CA ALA A 185 -0.73 4.32 -10.76
C ALA A 185 -1.06 4.85 -9.34
N PRO A 186 -1.88 4.13 -8.56
CA PRO A 186 -2.29 4.57 -7.24
C PRO A 186 -1.11 4.72 -6.28
N LEU A 187 -1.28 5.59 -5.29
CA LEU A 187 -0.29 5.79 -4.23
C LEU A 187 -0.23 4.57 -3.32
N VAL A 188 -1.40 4.09 -2.92
CA VAL A 188 -1.57 2.92 -2.06
C VAL A 188 -2.73 2.10 -2.59
N ALA A 189 -2.55 0.79 -2.62
CA ALA A 189 -3.59 -0.19 -2.93
C ALA A 189 -3.58 -1.33 -1.89
N TRP A 190 -4.73 -1.93 -1.68
CA TRP A 190 -4.96 -2.97 -0.68
C TRP A 190 -5.90 -4.03 -1.26
N ASP A 191 -5.46 -5.28 -1.23
CA ASP A 191 -6.28 -6.43 -1.61
C ASP A 191 -7.37 -6.67 -0.56
N THR A 192 -8.63 -6.82 -0.98
CA THR A 192 -9.74 -7.00 -0.03
C THR A 192 -9.77 -8.38 0.59
N LEU A 193 -9.13 -9.36 -0.06
CA LEU A 193 -8.99 -10.69 0.47
C LEU A 193 -8.02 -10.68 1.67
N THR A 194 -8.52 -11.08 2.83
CA THR A 194 -7.76 -11.03 4.09
C THR A 194 -6.91 -12.29 4.29
N LEU A 195 -5.93 -12.26 5.19
CA LEU A 195 -5.19 -13.47 5.57
C LEU A 195 -6.12 -14.59 6.06
N GLU A 196 -7.20 -14.25 6.77
CA GLU A 196 -8.18 -15.23 7.20
C GLU A 196 -8.83 -15.99 6.03
N GLU A 197 -9.10 -15.29 4.93
CA GLU A 197 -9.69 -15.89 3.74
C GLU A 197 -8.65 -16.63 2.92
N MET A 198 -7.44 -16.06 2.77
CA MET A 198 -6.34 -16.70 2.05
C MET A 198 -5.91 -18.01 2.71
N TRP A 199 -5.84 -18.09 4.04
CA TRP A 199 -5.46 -19.33 4.75
C TRP A 199 -6.46 -20.48 4.58
N LYS A 200 -7.67 -20.22 4.09
CA LYS A 200 -8.68 -21.25 3.79
C LYS A 200 -8.50 -21.84 2.37
N VAL A 201 -7.61 -21.27 1.56
CA VAL A 201 -7.39 -21.70 0.17
C VAL A 201 -6.39 -22.85 0.12
N PRO A 202 -6.75 -24.00 -0.46
CA PRO A 202 -5.80 -25.09 -0.65
C PRO A 202 -4.80 -24.73 -1.74
N LEU A 203 -3.53 -25.05 -1.53
CA LEU A 203 -2.50 -24.94 -2.57
C LEU A 203 -2.70 -26.07 -3.59
N PRO A 204 -2.79 -25.75 -4.90
CA PRO A 204 -2.90 -26.76 -5.94
C PRO A 204 -1.61 -27.59 -6.06
N ALA A 205 -1.74 -28.83 -6.55
CA ALA A 205 -0.60 -29.59 -7.04
C ALA A 205 0.08 -28.82 -8.20
N ALA A 206 1.37 -29.04 -8.43
CA ALA A 206 2.21 -28.26 -9.35
C ALA A 206 1.86 -28.40 -10.85
N GLU A 207 0.66 -28.85 -11.19
CA GLU A 207 0.18 -28.96 -12.56
C GLU A 207 -0.43 -27.63 -13.03
N PRO A 208 0.07 -27.04 -14.13
CA PRO A 208 -0.28 -25.67 -14.53
C PRO A 208 -1.78 -25.49 -14.86
N GLU A 209 -2.42 -26.50 -15.44
CA GLU A 209 -3.86 -26.45 -15.76
C GLU A 209 -4.73 -26.43 -14.49
N VAL A 210 -4.34 -27.24 -13.50
CA VAL A 210 -5.02 -27.32 -12.20
C VAL A 210 -4.84 -26.01 -11.42
N VAL A 211 -3.64 -25.42 -11.49
CA VAL A 211 -3.33 -24.11 -10.89
C VAL A 211 -4.27 -23.04 -11.47
N ALA A 212 -4.39 -22.96 -12.79
CA ALA A 212 -5.20 -21.93 -13.46
C ALA A 212 -6.70 -21.99 -13.10
N GLN A 213 -7.24 -23.19 -12.89
CA GLN A 213 -8.66 -23.40 -12.54
C GLN A 213 -8.94 -23.35 -11.04
N SER A 214 -7.90 -23.34 -10.20
CA SER A 214 -8.04 -23.30 -8.74
C SER A 214 -8.40 -21.91 -8.21
N LYS A 215 -8.95 -21.84 -6.99
CA LYS A 215 -9.14 -20.57 -6.27
C LYS A 215 -7.84 -19.78 -6.14
N PHE A 216 -6.72 -20.48 -5.94
CA PHE A 216 -5.38 -19.90 -5.91
C PHE A 216 -5.04 -19.18 -7.23
N GLY A 217 -5.25 -19.85 -8.37
CA GLY A 217 -5.03 -19.25 -9.69
C GLY A 217 -5.94 -18.05 -9.94
N GLY A 218 -7.18 -18.11 -9.46
CA GLY A 218 -8.11 -16.97 -9.46
C GLY A 218 -7.51 -15.75 -8.76
N ILE A 219 -7.03 -15.88 -7.53
CA ILE A 219 -6.40 -14.78 -6.75
C ILE A 219 -5.20 -14.20 -7.50
N VAL A 220 -4.31 -15.06 -8.00
CA VAL A 220 -3.14 -14.62 -8.76
C VAL A 220 -3.55 -13.87 -10.03
N ASN A 221 -4.57 -14.34 -10.75
CA ASN A 221 -5.09 -13.68 -11.95
C ASN A 221 -5.73 -12.32 -11.63
N VAL A 222 -6.48 -12.19 -10.53
CA VAL A 222 -7.07 -10.90 -10.09
C VAL A 222 -5.97 -9.87 -9.83
N LEU A 223 -4.96 -10.25 -9.04
CA LEU A 223 -3.82 -9.37 -8.72
C LEU A 223 -3.04 -9.00 -10.00
N PHE A 224 -2.83 -9.96 -10.89
CA PHE A 224 -2.16 -9.73 -12.16
C PHE A 224 -2.95 -8.79 -13.09
N GLU A 225 -4.27 -8.97 -13.23
CA GLU A 225 -5.12 -8.12 -14.07
C GLU A 225 -5.08 -6.66 -13.58
N TYR A 226 -5.12 -6.45 -12.26
CA TYR A 226 -4.95 -5.13 -11.68
C TYR A 226 -3.57 -4.52 -11.94
N LEU A 227 -2.52 -5.31 -11.73
CA LEU A 227 -1.14 -4.85 -11.90
C LEU A 227 -0.78 -4.61 -13.37
N ASP A 228 -1.33 -5.37 -14.33
CA ASP A 228 -1.08 -5.16 -15.76
C ASP A 228 -1.52 -3.76 -16.23
N MET A 229 -2.58 -3.21 -15.61
CA MET A 229 -2.99 -1.83 -15.83
C MET A 229 -2.00 -0.82 -15.22
N CYS A 230 -1.39 -1.14 -14.08
CA CYS A 230 -0.51 -0.24 -13.32
C CYS A 230 0.94 -0.25 -13.81
N VAL A 231 1.43 -1.40 -14.28
CA VAL A 231 2.84 -1.64 -14.61
C VAL A 231 3.24 -0.94 -15.91
N ASP A 232 4.45 -0.41 -15.89
CA ASP A 232 5.12 0.24 -17.01
C ASP A 232 6.03 -0.78 -17.71
N TRP A 233 5.45 -1.54 -18.66
CA TRP A 233 6.07 -2.69 -19.30
C TRP A 233 7.38 -2.36 -20.04
N ASP A 234 7.50 -1.14 -20.57
CA ASP A 234 8.71 -0.67 -21.26
C ASP A 234 9.92 -0.56 -20.33
N ARG A 235 9.69 -0.55 -19.01
CA ARG A 235 10.72 -0.42 -17.97
C ARG A 235 10.94 -1.71 -17.18
N VAL A 236 10.23 -2.78 -17.52
CA VAL A 236 10.39 -4.06 -16.84
C VAL A 236 11.72 -4.68 -17.23
N VAL A 237 12.46 -5.13 -16.22
CA VAL A 237 13.75 -5.81 -16.39
C VAL A 237 13.63 -7.16 -15.71
N VAL A 238 13.75 -8.22 -16.50
CA VAL A 238 13.83 -9.60 -15.99
C VAL A 238 15.30 -10.01 -16.01
N SER A 239 15.85 -10.37 -14.86
CA SER A 239 17.21 -10.93 -14.80
C SER A 239 17.22 -12.28 -15.50
N VAL A 240 17.77 -12.30 -16.71
CA VAL A 240 18.01 -13.53 -17.46
C VAL A 240 19.23 -14.21 -16.86
N ASP A 241 19.08 -15.46 -16.42
CA ASP A 241 20.22 -16.28 -15.99
C ASP A 241 21.10 -16.55 -17.23
N PRO A 242 22.40 -16.16 -17.23
CA PRO A 242 23.26 -16.38 -18.40
C PRO A 242 23.39 -17.85 -18.80
N ALA A 243 23.07 -18.79 -17.90
CA ALA A 243 23.08 -20.23 -18.18
C ALA A 243 21.85 -20.73 -18.96
N ASN A 244 20.74 -19.98 -18.94
CA ASN A 244 19.51 -20.30 -19.68
C ASN A 244 18.93 -19.00 -20.25
N PRO A 245 19.34 -18.59 -21.46
CA PRO A 245 18.93 -17.33 -22.08
C PRO A 245 17.48 -17.34 -22.59
N SER A 246 16.61 -18.16 -22.00
CA SER A 246 15.18 -18.07 -22.25
C SER A 246 14.73 -16.69 -21.78
N GLU A 247 14.39 -15.82 -22.74
CA GLU A 247 13.71 -14.55 -22.47
C GLU A 247 12.36 -14.89 -21.83
N MET A 248 12.31 -14.91 -20.49
CA MET A 248 11.05 -15.00 -19.78
C MET A 248 10.32 -13.67 -19.98
N ASP A 249 9.12 -13.72 -20.54
CA ASP A 249 8.27 -12.55 -20.72
C ASP A 249 8.07 -11.84 -19.36
N GLY A 250 8.21 -10.52 -19.32
CA GLY A 250 8.03 -9.73 -18.11
C GLY A 250 6.66 -9.94 -17.46
N ARG A 251 5.63 -10.22 -18.26
CA ARG A 251 4.30 -10.58 -17.76
C ARG A 251 4.28 -11.94 -17.06
N GLU A 252 4.92 -12.94 -17.66
CA GLU A 252 5.06 -14.27 -17.07
C GLU A 252 5.90 -14.23 -15.79
N ALA A 253 6.98 -13.43 -15.79
CA ALA A 253 7.81 -13.17 -14.63
C ALA A 253 6.99 -12.57 -13.47
N LEU A 254 6.17 -11.55 -13.75
CA LEU A 254 5.31 -10.93 -12.75
C LEU A 254 4.26 -11.91 -12.24
N LYS A 255 3.60 -12.65 -13.14
CA LYS A 255 2.58 -13.64 -12.76
C LYS A 255 3.17 -14.74 -11.87
N SER A 256 4.37 -15.21 -12.19
CA SER A 256 5.11 -16.19 -11.39
C SER A 256 5.50 -15.62 -10.02
N ALA A 257 5.99 -14.38 -9.97
CA ALA A 257 6.31 -13.69 -8.72
C ALA A 257 5.07 -13.53 -7.82
N LEU A 258 3.92 -13.17 -8.39
CA LEU A 258 2.65 -13.10 -7.67
C LEU A 258 2.20 -14.47 -7.17
N GLY A 259 2.37 -15.53 -7.97
CA GLY A 259 2.13 -16.90 -7.55
C GLY A 259 2.96 -17.28 -6.32
N LEU A 260 4.25 -16.93 -6.30
CA LEU A 260 5.13 -17.16 -5.14
C LEU A 260 4.67 -16.37 -3.91
N LEU A 261 4.32 -15.08 -4.09
CA LEU A 261 3.81 -14.26 -3.00
C LEU A 261 2.53 -14.86 -2.40
N VAL A 262 1.52 -15.15 -3.22
CA VAL A 262 0.24 -15.71 -2.76
C VAL A 262 0.45 -17.08 -2.10
N ALA A 263 1.32 -17.93 -2.66
CA ALA A 263 1.63 -19.23 -2.07
C ALA A 263 2.29 -19.08 -0.69
N ALA A 264 3.23 -18.15 -0.55
CA ALA A 264 3.86 -17.83 0.73
C ALA A 264 2.84 -17.27 1.75
N VAL A 265 1.92 -16.41 1.30
CA VAL A 265 0.85 -15.86 2.15
C VAL A 265 -0.04 -16.98 2.67
N ILE A 266 -0.46 -17.92 1.82
CA ILE A 266 -1.27 -19.07 2.24
C ILE A 266 -0.53 -19.93 3.26
N ARG A 267 0.74 -20.26 2.97
CA ARG A 267 1.60 -21.06 3.89
C ARG A 267 1.89 -20.36 5.21
N SER A 268 1.82 -19.03 5.27
CA SER A 268 1.97 -18.31 6.54
C SER A 268 0.92 -18.72 7.59
N GLY A 269 -0.22 -19.25 7.15
CA GLY A 269 -1.25 -19.82 8.00
C GLY A 269 -0.79 -21.05 8.77
N ASP A 270 0.26 -21.75 8.37
CA ASP A 270 0.79 -22.91 9.11
C ASP A 270 1.61 -22.49 10.34
N SER A 271 2.06 -21.23 10.38
CA SER A 271 2.83 -20.69 11.50
C SER A 271 1.93 -20.29 12.67
N LYS A 272 2.11 -20.98 13.81
CA LYS A 272 1.44 -20.63 15.07
C LYS A 272 1.79 -19.23 15.56
N GLN A 273 3.01 -18.75 15.29
CA GLN A 273 3.44 -17.41 15.70
C GLN A 273 2.70 -16.33 14.91
N VAL A 274 2.61 -16.49 13.58
CA VAL A 274 1.88 -15.56 12.71
C VAL A 274 0.41 -15.48 13.14
N LYS A 275 -0.24 -16.63 13.34
CA LYS A 275 -1.62 -16.71 13.84
C LYS A 275 -1.86 -16.00 15.18
N LYS A 276 -0.83 -15.89 16.03
CA LYS A 276 -0.93 -15.26 17.35
C LYS A 276 -0.65 -13.75 17.32
N GLU A 277 0.30 -13.32 16.49
CA GLU A 277 0.78 -11.93 16.50
C GLU A 277 0.08 -11.02 15.49
N VAL A 278 -0.53 -11.59 14.45
CA VAL A 278 -1.11 -10.85 13.33
C VAL A 278 -2.64 -10.85 13.41
N ASP A 279 -3.25 -9.69 13.19
CA ASP A 279 -4.68 -9.54 12.97
C ASP A 279 -5.04 -10.02 11.56
N LYS A 280 -5.39 -11.31 11.45
CA LYS A 280 -5.70 -11.97 10.18
C LYS A 280 -6.89 -11.40 9.41
N GLU A 281 -7.80 -10.66 10.08
CA GLU A 281 -9.01 -10.09 9.46
C GLU A 281 -8.72 -8.76 8.75
N ARG A 282 -7.56 -8.15 9.01
CA ARG A 282 -7.18 -6.85 8.41
C ARG A 282 -5.85 -6.89 7.68
N SER A 283 -5.09 -7.96 7.89
CA SER A 283 -3.82 -8.21 7.22
C SER A 283 -4.07 -8.82 5.84
N GLY A 284 -3.14 -8.59 4.92
CA GLY A 284 -3.27 -9.10 3.55
C GLY A 284 -2.19 -8.55 2.64
N ILE A 285 -2.43 -8.58 1.34
CA ILE A 285 -1.54 -8.03 0.34
C ILE A 285 -1.80 -6.53 0.18
N ALA A 286 -0.74 -5.75 0.25
CA ALA A 286 -0.79 -4.32 0.13
C ALA A 286 0.32 -3.79 -0.76
N MET A 287 0.07 -2.64 -1.37
CA MET A 287 0.91 -2.07 -2.41
C MET A 287 1.17 -0.59 -2.13
N TRP A 288 2.44 -0.19 -2.18
CA TRP A 288 2.85 1.20 -2.01
C TRP A 288 3.65 1.66 -3.20
N ARG A 289 3.29 2.82 -3.75
CA ARG A 289 4.13 3.51 -4.71
C ARG A 289 5.35 4.06 -3.98
N ILE A 290 6.52 3.90 -4.57
CA ILE A 290 7.79 4.43 -4.09
C ILE A 290 8.53 5.15 -5.23
N PRO A 291 9.42 6.11 -4.90
CA PRO A 291 10.30 6.76 -5.87
C PRO A 291 11.42 5.85 -6.37
#